data_AF-A0A968FXY1-F1
#
_entry.id   AF-A0A968FXY1-F1
#
_cell.length_a   1.000
_cell.length_b   1.000
_cell.length_c   1.000
_cell.angle_alpha   90.00
_cell.angle_beta   90.00
_cell.angle_gamma   90.00
#
_symmetry.space_group_name_H-M   'P 1'
#
loop_
_entity.id
_entity.type
_entity.pdbx_description
1 polymer ?
#
loop_
_entity_poly.entity_id
_entity_poly.type
_entity_poly.pdbx_seq_one_letter_code
_entity_poly.pdbx_strand_id
1 'polypeptide(L)'
;SNKQIYRVIYLGGKKVRKSHLMPPFGHTLSEAEIWSLVAYVRKLAGDESHPITLPESVDHQRPNLGSVSREKVKKFRRWLAENGEDTDILKKGEYLFKWRRSCFACHQVQEEGGRVGPNLSRAGDLYYPDWIYAWVSNPQQFRPQTRMPDMGIEEEEIRVIAAYMSHVLRDGKHFPEEWKVYFETP
;
A
#
# COMPACT_ATOMS: atom_id res chain seq x y z
N SER A 1 -25.36 6.38 -9.22
CA SER A 1 -26.05 5.21 -8.64
C SER A 1 -25.19 4.54 -7.57
N ASN A 2 -25.79 3.73 -6.69
CA ASN A 2 -25.05 3.06 -5.59
C ASN A 2 -24.00 2.08 -6.12
N LYS A 3 -24.33 1.34 -7.19
CA LYS A 3 -23.38 0.46 -7.91
C LYS A 3 -22.16 1.21 -8.44
N GLN A 4 -22.30 2.46 -8.86
CA GLN A 4 -21.16 3.26 -9.32
C GLN A 4 -20.24 3.61 -8.15
N ILE A 5 -20.78 4.06 -7.01
CA ILE A 5 -19.98 4.36 -5.81
C ILE A 5 -19.25 3.10 -5.33
N TYR A 6 -19.98 1.98 -5.22
CA TYR A 6 -19.42 0.67 -4.91
C TYR A 6 -18.23 0.35 -5.82
N ARG A 7 -18.41 0.47 -7.14
CA ARG A 7 -17.38 0.17 -8.12
C ARG A 7 -16.13 1.05 -7.95
N VAL A 8 -16.30 2.32 -7.63
CA VAL A 8 -15.15 3.23 -7.40
C VAL A 8 -14.39 2.82 -6.13
N ILE A 9 -15.09 2.49 -5.04
CA ILE A 9 -14.46 2.04 -3.78
C ILE A 9 -13.75 0.69 -3.97
N TYR A 10 -14.42 -0.26 -4.60
CA TYR A 10 -13.91 -1.61 -4.82
C TYR A 10 -12.67 -1.61 -5.73
N LEU A 11 -12.78 -1.03 -6.93
CA LEU A 11 -11.71 -1.11 -7.95
C LEU A 11 -10.64 -0.03 -7.80
N GLY A 12 -10.87 0.98 -6.97
CA GLY A 12 -10.05 2.18 -6.91
C GLY A 12 -10.23 3.10 -8.12
N GLY A 13 -9.79 4.35 -7.99
CA GLY A 13 -10.12 5.40 -8.96
C GLY A 13 -9.43 5.21 -10.31
N LYS A 14 -8.22 4.63 -10.36
CA LYS A 14 -7.50 4.35 -11.62
C LYS A 14 -8.29 3.41 -12.54
N LYS A 15 -8.85 2.31 -12.02
CA LYS A 15 -9.58 1.31 -12.81
C LYS A 15 -10.90 1.83 -13.38
N VAL A 16 -11.46 2.89 -12.79
CA VAL A 16 -12.70 3.54 -13.25
C VAL A 16 -12.45 4.85 -14.00
N ARG A 17 -11.21 5.10 -14.45
CA ARG A 17 -10.81 6.33 -15.17
C ARG A 17 -11.12 7.61 -14.38
N LYS A 18 -10.92 7.56 -13.06
CA LYS A 18 -11.01 8.69 -12.11
C LYS A 18 -9.63 8.92 -11.47
N SER A 19 -9.59 9.58 -10.31
CA SER A 19 -8.34 9.90 -9.61
C SER A 19 -7.54 8.64 -9.30
N HIS A 20 -6.28 8.58 -9.74
CA HIS A 20 -5.39 7.48 -9.42
C HIS A 20 -5.11 7.39 -7.91
N LEU A 21 -5.24 8.50 -7.18
CA LEU A 21 -4.98 8.59 -5.73
C LEU A 21 -5.91 7.70 -4.89
N MET A 22 -7.07 7.32 -5.41
CA MET A 22 -8.01 6.48 -4.67
C MET A 22 -7.62 5.00 -4.78
N PRO A 23 -7.27 4.33 -3.66
CA PRO A 23 -6.80 2.95 -3.66
C PRO A 23 -7.94 1.95 -3.91
N PRO A 24 -7.61 0.73 -4.37
CA PRO A 24 -8.57 -0.35 -4.62
C PRO A 24 -8.93 -1.10 -3.33
N PHE A 25 -9.89 -0.59 -2.56
CA PHE A 25 -10.25 -1.21 -1.27
C PHE A 25 -10.84 -2.62 -1.38
N GLY A 26 -11.23 -3.07 -2.58
CA GLY A 26 -11.71 -4.44 -2.82
C GLY A 26 -10.66 -5.52 -2.59
N HIS A 27 -9.38 -5.18 -2.48
CA HIS A 27 -8.34 -6.13 -2.05
C HIS A 27 -8.24 -6.25 -0.52
N THR A 28 -8.90 -5.39 0.24
CA THR A 28 -8.78 -5.32 1.71
C THR A 28 -10.11 -5.55 2.42
N LEU A 29 -11.18 -4.93 1.93
CA LEU A 29 -12.51 -4.97 2.52
C LEU A 29 -13.38 -6.01 1.82
N SER A 30 -14.30 -6.61 2.58
CA SER A 30 -15.38 -7.43 2.03
C SER A 30 -16.36 -6.58 1.22
N GLU A 31 -17.16 -7.22 0.37
CA GLU A 31 -18.20 -6.52 -0.37
C GLU A 31 -19.23 -5.87 0.57
N ALA A 32 -19.61 -6.56 1.65
CA ALA A 32 -20.55 -6.05 2.65
C ALA A 32 -20.03 -4.78 3.36
N GLU A 33 -18.74 -4.73 3.68
CA GLU A 33 -18.10 -3.54 4.23
C GLU A 33 -18.11 -2.38 3.23
N ILE A 34 -17.83 -2.64 1.95
CA ILE A 34 -17.88 -1.62 0.90
C ILE A 34 -19.30 -1.10 0.71
N TRP A 35 -20.32 -1.96 0.73
CA TRP A 35 -21.72 -1.53 0.69
C TRP A 35 -22.10 -0.67 1.91
N SER A 36 -21.56 -0.98 3.08
CA SER A 36 -21.72 -0.13 4.28
C SER A 36 -21.09 1.25 4.09
N LEU A 37 -19.93 1.34 3.42
CA LEU A 37 -19.33 2.63 3.05
C LEU A 37 -20.18 3.40 2.04
N VAL A 38 -20.75 2.73 1.04
CA VAL A 38 -21.69 3.36 0.09
C VAL A 38 -22.87 3.97 0.83
N ALA A 39 -23.46 3.23 1.78
CA ALA A 39 -24.54 3.74 2.62
C ALA A 39 -24.14 4.98 3.41
N TYR A 40 -22.96 4.93 4.03
CA TYR A 40 -22.44 6.07 4.80
C TYR A 40 -22.19 7.30 3.93
N VAL A 41 -21.62 7.14 2.72
CA VAL A 41 -21.41 8.24 1.77
C VAL A 41 -22.74 8.86 1.33
N ARG A 42 -23.78 8.05 1.07
CA ARG A 42 -25.12 8.58 0.74
C ARG A 42 -25.73 9.35 1.90
N LYS A 43 -25.61 8.82 3.12
CA LYS A 43 -26.05 9.50 4.34
C LYS A 43 -25.36 10.86 4.51
N LEU A 44 -24.04 10.92 4.32
CA LEU A 44 -23.28 12.18 4.39
C LEU A 44 -23.72 13.18 3.31
N ALA A 45 -24.10 12.70 2.13
CA ALA A 45 -24.60 13.55 1.05
C ALA A 45 -26.06 14.01 1.25
N GLY A 46 -26.76 13.50 2.27
CA GLY A 46 -28.20 13.74 2.44
C GLY A 46 -29.05 13.20 1.29
N ASP A 47 -28.57 12.17 0.58
CA ASP A 47 -29.23 11.64 -0.61
C ASP A 47 -30.28 10.57 -0.26
N GLU A 48 -31.55 10.98 -0.21
CA GLU A 48 -32.70 10.08 -0.03
C GLU A 48 -33.21 9.48 -1.34
N SER A 49 -32.75 9.98 -2.50
CA SER A 49 -33.23 9.53 -3.82
C SER A 49 -32.65 8.19 -4.28
N HIS A 50 -31.64 7.67 -3.57
CA HIS A 50 -30.99 6.40 -3.87
C HIS A 50 -30.97 5.47 -2.66
N PRO A 51 -32.11 4.85 -2.30
CA PRO A 51 -32.17 3.92 -1.17
C PRO A 51 -31.13 2.80 -1.31
N ILE A 52 -30.51 2.44 -0.18
CA ILE A 52 -29.50 1.39 -0.13
C ILE A 52 -30.18 0.04 0.05
N THR A 53 -30.02 -0.84 -0.93
CA THR A 53 -30.36 -2.26 -0.82
C THR A 53 -29.08 -3.07 -0.98
N LEU A 54 -28.75 -3.88 0.03
CA LEU A 54 -27.65 -4.84 -0.07
C LEU A 54 -28.05 -5.94 -1.08
N PRO A 55 -27.14 -6.39 -1.95
CA PRO A 55 -27.37 -7.58 -2.77
C PRO A 55 -27.61 -8.82 -1.89
N GLU A 56 -28.52 -9.71 -2.30
CA GLU A 56 -28.85 -10.93 -1.55
C GLU A 56 -27.64 -11.86 -1.32
N SER A 57 -26.68 -11.87 -2.25
CA SER A 57 -25.50 -12.74 -2.23
C SER A 57 -24.19 -11.97 -1.96
N VAL A 58 -24.23 -10.93 -1.13
CA VAL A 58 -23.04 -10.11 -0.85
C VAL A 58 -22.00 -10.89 -0.04
N ASP A 59 -20.73 -10.82 -0.44
CA ASP A 59 -19.66 -11.46 0.32
C ASP A 59 -19.33 -10.67 1.60
N HIS A 60 -19.29 -11.38 2.73
CA HIS A 60 -18.95 -10.86 4.05
C HIS A 60 -17.50 -11.15 4.45
N GLN A 61 -16.80 -11.98 3.69
CA GLN A 61 -15.42 -12.34 3.96
C GLN A 61 -14.49 -11.33 3.30
N ARG A 62 -13.49 -10.87 4.06
CA ARG A 62 -12.40 -10.09 3.48
C ARG A 62 -11.53 -11.01 2.62
N PRO A 63 -10.95 -10.52 1.50
CA PRO A 63 -10.07 -11.33 0.67
C PRO A 63 -8.89 -11.90 1.46
N ASN A 64 -8.64 -13.20 1.31
CA ASN A 64 -7.41 -13.84 1.79
C ASN A 64 -6.38 -13.86 0.66
N LEU A 65 -5.41 -12.95 0.71
CA LEU A 65 -4.40 -12.75 -0.33
C LEU A 65 -3.22 -13.73 -0.23
N GLY A 66 -3.28 -14.66 0.73
CA GLY A 66 -2.19 -15.57 1.04
C GLY A 66 -1.04 -14.89 1.79
N SER A 67 -0.15 -15.71 2.36
CA SER A 67 1.00 -15.21 3.10
C SER A 67 2.20 -14.93 2.18
N VAL A 68 2.90 -13.83 2.40
CA VAL A 68 4.26 -13.63 1.91
C VAL A 68 5.15 -14.74 2.47
N SER A 69 5.55 -15.66 1.60
CA SER A 69 6.33 -16.84 2.01
C SER A 69 7.81 -16.49 2.21
N ARG A 70 8.50 -17.28 3.05
CA ARG A 70 9.96 -17.17 3.22
C ARG A 70 10.71 -17.34 1.90
N GLU A 71 10.18 -18.14 0.98
CA GLU A 71 10.79 -18.35 -0.34
C GLU A 71 10.70 -17.09 -1.20
N LYS A 72 9.54 -16.42 -1.23
CA LYS A 72 9.38 -15.13 -1.94
C LYS A 72 10.35 -14.07 -1.39
N VAL A 73 10.46 -13.97 -0.07
CA VAL A 73 11.42 -13.05 0.57
C VAL A 73 12.86 -13.37 0.18
N LYS A 74 13.26 -14.65 0.16
CA LYS A 74 14.61 -15.06 -0.29
C LYS A 74 14.86 -14.70 -1.75
N LYS A 75 13.88 -14.93 -2.64
CA LYS A 75 13.95 -14.54 -4.06
C LYS A 75 14.10 -13.03 -4.22
N PHE A 76 13.32 -12.25 -3.46
CA PHE A 76 13.45 -10.79 -3.45
C PHE A 76 14.84 -10.34 -2.97
N ARG A 77 15.35 -10.87 -1.85
CA ARG A 77 16.68 -10.51 -1.34
C ARG A 77 17.78 -10.74 -2.36
N ARG A 78 17.75 -11.87 -3.08
CA ARG A 78 18.69 -12.15 -4.18
C ARG A 78 18.57 -11.14 -5.31
N TRP A 79 17.34 -10.92 -5.78
CA TRP A 79 17.06 -9.95 -6.83
C TRP A 79 17.54 -8.54 -6.44
N LEU A 80 17.30 -8.12 -5.19
CA LEU A 80 17.70 -6.81 -4.69
C LEU A 80 19.23 -6.67 -4.64
N ALA A 81 19.96 -7.70 -4.22
CA ALA A 81 21.42 -7.67 -4.19
C ALA A 81 22.03 -7.50 -5.60
N GLU A 82 21.37 -8.04 -6.63
CA GLU A 82 21.83 -7.96 -8.02
C GLU A 82 21.40 -6.67 -8.72
N ASN A 83 20.27 -6.07 -8.32
CA ASN A 83 19.56 -5.04 -9.11
C ASN A 83 19.24 -3.75 -8.33
N GLY A 84 19.43 -3.75 -7.01
CA GLY A 84 18.89 -2.73 -6.10
C GLY A 84 19.51 -1.34 -6.26
N GLU A 85 20.69 -1.24 -6.86
CA GLU A 85 21.40 0.02 -7.12
C GLU A 85 21.26 0.50 -8.57
N ASP A 86 20.60 -0.29 -9.44
CA ASP A 86 20.39 0.09 -10.83
C ASP A 86 19.51 1.35 -10.93
N THR A 87 20.04 2.38 -11.61
CA THR A 87 19.39 3.69 -11.65
C THR A 87 18.04 3.70 -12.38
N ASP A 88 17.85 2.83 -13.38
CA ASP A 88 16.59 2.74 -14.11
C ASP A 88 15.53 2.01 -13.28
N ILE A 89 15.95 1.02 -12.50
CA ILE A 89 15.10 0.37 -11.50
C ILE A 89 14.65 1.38 -10.44
N LEU A 90 15.58 2.17 -9.89
CA LEU A 90 15.24 3.17 -8.86
C LEU A 90 14.30 4.25 -9.40
N LYS A 91 14.53 4.76 -10.62
CA LYS A 91 13.62 5.71 -11.29
C LYS A 91 12.24 5.12 -11.53
N LYS A 92 12.17 3.85 -11.94
CA LYS A 92 10.90 3.13 -12.09
C LYS A 92 10.18 3.00 -10.75
N GLY A 93 10.90 2.70 -9.68
CA GLY A 93 10.35 2.60 -8.33
C GLY A 93 9.78 3.92 -7.83
N GLU A 94 10.51 5.02 -8.05
CA GLU A 94 10.03 6.37 -7.76
C GLU A 94 8.73 6.67 -8.52
N TYR A 95 8.72 6.40 -9.83
CA TYR A 95 7.54 6.63 -10.67
C TYR A 95 6.33 5.83 -10.19
N LEU A 96 6.54 4.56 -9.84
CA LEU A 96 5.49 3.70 -9.31
C LEU A 96 4.97 4.24 -7.98
N PHE A 97 5.87 4.57 -7.05
CA PHE A 97 5.55 5.08 -5.72
C PHE A 97 4.76 6.40 -5.77
N LYS A 98 5.28 7.39 -6.52
CA LYS A 98 4.71 8.74 -6.58
C LYS A 98 3.44 8.82 -7.43
N TRP A 99 3.44 8.18 -8.60
CA TRP A 99 2.46 8.51 -9.65
C TRP A 99 1.52 7.37 -10.05
N ARG A 100 1.90 6.10 -9.86
CA ARG A 100 1.08 4.97 -10.36
C ARG A 100 0.39 4.14 -9.29
N ARG A 101 0.99 4.02 -8.11
CA ARG A 101 0.54 3.19 -6.98
C ARG A 101 0.09 4.02 -5.78
N SER A 102 0.02 5.35 -5.92
CA SER A 102 -0.69 6.24 -5.00
C SER A 102 -0.18 6.22 -3.57
N CYS A 103 1.07 5.80 -3.36
CA CYS A 103 1.70 5.84 -2.03
C CYS A 103 1.73 7.29 -1.51
N PHE A 104 2.03 8.24 -2.40
CA PHE A 104 2.01 9.69 -2.15
C PHE A 104 0.63 10.26 -1.78
N ALA A 105 -0.47 9.56 -2.09
CA ALA A 105 -1.81 10.03 -1.69
C ALA A 105 -1.97 10.01 -0.16
N CYS A 106 -1.31 9.07 0.52
CA CYS A 106 -1.41 8.91 1.96
C CYS A 106 -0.12 9.26 2.69
N HIS A 107 1.04 8.93 2.13
CA HIS A 107 2.33 9.08 2.78
C HIS A 107 3.06 10.34 2.36
N GLN A 108 3.77 10.91 3.32
CA GLN A 108 4.65 12.05 3.12
C GLN A 108 6.06 11.56 2.78
N VAL A 109 6.73 12.22 1.83
CA VAL A 109 8.17 12.10 1.60
C VAL A 109 8.73 13.51 1.49
N GLN A 110 9.71 13.81 2.35
CA GLN A 110 10.18 15.16 2.64
C GLN A 110 8.99 16.05 2.99
N GLU A 111 8.79 17.14 2.25
CA GLU A 111 7.69 18.08 2.44
C GLU A 111 6.48 17.80 1.53
N GLU A 112 6.54 16.76 0.70
CA GLU A 112 5.51 16.42 -0.29
C GLU A 112 4.67 15.20 0.12
N GLY A 113 3.45 15.11 -0.43
CA GLY A 113 2.55 13.97 -0.25
C GLY A 113 1.50 14.12 0.85
N GLY A 114 0.85 13.02 1.19
CA GLY A 114 -0.23 12.97 2.18
C GLY A 114 0.27 12.86 3.62
N ARG A 115 -0.61 13.17 4.59
CA ARG A 115 -0.33 13.01 6.03
C ARG A 115 -1.26 11.99 6.71
N VAL A 116 -1.84 11.09 5.90
CA VAL A 116 -2.75 10.03 6.38
C VAL A 116 -1.95 8.83 6.87
N GLY A 117 -0.91 8.45 6.13
CA GLY A 117 0.08 7.45 6.51
C GLY A 117 1.32 8.08 7.16
N PRO A 118 2.20 7.28 7.78
CA PRO A 118 3.46 7.76 8.34
C PRO A 118 4.33 8.43 7.27
N ASN A 119 5.18 9.35 7.71
CA ASN A 119 6.22 9.93 6.87
C ASN A 119 7.26 8.86 6.53
N LEU A 120 7.55 8.69 5.23
CA LEU A 120 8.42 7.65 4.69
C LEU A 120 9.79 8.17 4.24
N SER A 121 10.13 9.43 4.53
CA SER A 121 11.40 10.05 4.10
C SER A 121 12.65 9.27 4.52
N ARG A 122 12.55 8.55 5.64
CA ARG A 122 13.63 7.74 6.22
C ARG A 122 13.34 6.24 6.15
N ALA A 123 12.44 5.80 5.29
CA ALA A 123 12.02 4.40 5.25
C ALA A 123 13.20 3.43 5.03
N GLY A 124 14.19 3.81 4.23
CA GLY A 124 15.40 3.01 3.98
C GLY A 124 16.42 2.99 5.11
N ASP A 125 16.32 3.91 6.07
CA ASP A 125 17.12 3.89 7.30
C ASP A 125 16.40 3.14 8.43
N LEU A 126 15.06 3.16 8.44
CA LEU A 126 14.25 2.60 9.52
C LEU A 126 13.83 1.14 9.32
N TYR A 127 13.79 0.67 8.06
CA TYR A 127 13.24 -0.64 7.73
C TYR A 127 14.18 -1.43 6.84
N TYR A 128 14.29 -2.73 7.11
CA TYR A 128 14.97 -3.64 6.21
C TYR A 128 14.23 -3.75 4.87
N PRO A 129 14.93 -3.88 3.73
CA PRO A 129 14.29 -3.92 2.41
C PRO A 129 13.27 -5.04 2.26
N ASP A 130 13.53 -6.20 2.86
CA ASP A 130 12.64 -7.35 2.83
C ASP A 130 11.38 -7.16 3.68
N TRP A 131 11.49 -6.42 4.79
CA TRP A 131 10.32 -5.97 5.55
C TRP A 131 9.45 -5.03 4.71
N ILE A 132 10.06 -4.08 3.99
CA ILE A 132 9.32 -3.18 3.08
C ILE A 132 8.60 -4.00 2.00
N TYR A 133 9.31 -4.91 1.32
CA TYR A 133 8.74 -5.79 0.31
C TYR A 133 7.56 -6.61 0.85
N ALA A 134 7.73 -7.23 2.03
CA ALA A 134 6.69 -8.05 2.62
C ALA A 134 5.47 -7.22 3.04
N TRP A 135 5.69 -6.08 3.68
CA TRP A 135 4.64 -5.17 4.10
C TRP A 135 3.82 -4.63 2.92
N VAL A 136 4.49 -4.19 1.84
CA VAL A 136 3.80 -3.68 0.64
C VAL A 136 3.04 -4.80 -0.09
N SER A 137 3.49 -6.05 0.03
CA SER A 137 2.84 -7.22 -0.58
C SER A 137 1.52 -7.61 0.07
N ASN A 138 1.44 -7.59 1.41
CA ASN A 138 0.21 -7.90 2.14
C ASN A 138 0.29 -7.31 3.55
N PRO A 139 -0.08 -6.04 3.76
CA PRO A 139 0.04 -5.40 5.07
C PRO A 139 -0.92 -6.01 6.10
N GLN A 140 -2.08 -6.54 5.65
CA GLN A 140 -3.08 -7.20 6.51
C GLN A 140 -2.55 -8.50 7.13
N GLN A 141 -1.62 -9.21 6.49
CA GLN A 141 -0.98 -10.38 7.07
C GLN A 141 -0.23 -10.04 8.38
N PHE A 142 0.42 -8.88 8.43
CA PHE A 142 1.22 -8.45 9.58
C PHE A 142 0.38 -7.71 10.62
N ARG A 143 -0.56 -6.89 10.15
CA ARG A 143 -1.51 -6.16 11.00
C ARG A 143 -2.90 -6.20 10.35
N PRO A 144 -3.78 -7.15 10.73
CA PRO A 144 -5.10 -7.33 10.10
C PRO A 144 -5.98 -6.08 10.06
N GLN A 145 -5.79 -5.16 11.01
CA GLN A 145 -6.55 -3.91 11.13
C GLN A 145 -5.78 -2.67 10.66
N THR A 146 -4.64 -2.85 9.97
CA THR A 146 -3.90 -1.71 9.40
C THR A 146 -4.76 -0.91 8.43
N ARG A 147 -4.61 0.42 8.48
CA ARG A 147 -5.32 1.33 7.58
C ARG A 147 -4.72 1.38 6.18
N MET A 148 -3.48 0.90 6.00
CA MET A 148 -2.87 0.78 4.68
C MET A 148 -3.58 -0.37 3.95
N PRO A 149 -4.36 -0.10 2.89
CA PRO A 149 -4.99 -1.19 2.14
C PRO A 149 -3.93 -1.99 1.38
N ASP A 150 -4.26 -3.24 1.08
CA ASP A 150 -3.61 -3.94 -0.03
C ASP A 150 -3.92 -3.18 -1.33
N MET A 151 -2.86 -2.84 -2.05
CA MET A 151 -2.90 -2.00 -3.24
C MET A 151 -3.03 -2.80 -4.55
N GLY A 152 -3.11 -4.14 -4.48
CA GLY A 152 -3.18 -5.03 -5.64
C GLY A 152 -1.99 -4.82 -6.58
N ILE A 153 -0.78 -4.74 -6.02
CA ILE A 153 0.45 -4.47 -6.78
C ILE A 153 1.06 -5.80 -7.19
N GLU A 154 1.46 -5.91 -8.46
CA GLU A 154 2.15 -7.09 -8.98
C GLU A 154 3.54 -7.23 -8.34
N GLU A 155 3.99 -8.47 -8.17
CA GLU A 155 5.23 -8.78 -7.44
C GLU A 155 6.46 -8.06 -8.02
N GLU A 156 6.58 -7.97 -9.35
CA GLU A 156 7.66 -7.24 -10.03
C GLU A 156 7.72 -5.77 -9.62
N GLU A 157 6.56 -5.12 -9.50
CA GLU A 157 6.49 -3.72 -9.14
C GLU A 157 6.74 -3.50 -7.64
N ILE A 158 6.28 -4.42 -6.79
CA ILE A 158 6.58 -4.38 -5.36
C ILE A 158 8.09 -4.43 -5.13
N ARG A 159 8.81 -5.32 -5.84
CA ARG A 159 10.28 -5.43 -5.74
C ARG A 159 10.96 -4.10 -6.06
N VAL A 160 10.53 -3.44 -7.13
CA VAL A 160 11.07 -2.17 -7.61
C VAL A 160 10.72 -1.01 -6.67
N ILE A 161 9.50 -0.98 -6.12
CA ILE A 161 9.10 -0.01 -5.09
C ILE A 161 9.93 -0.19 -3.81
N ALA A 162 10.09 -1.43 -3.35
CA ALA A 162 10.88 -1.74 -2.16
C ALA A 162 12.34 -1.32 -2.33
N ALA A 163 12.92 -1.56 -3.51
CA ALA A 163 14.28 -1.10 -3.84
C ALA A 163 14.41 0.43 -3.77
N TYR A 164 13.46 1.17 -4.38
CA TYR A 164 13.42 2.63 -4.28
C TYR A 164 13.33 3.10 -2.83
N MET A 165 12.41 2.53 -2.05
CA MET A 165 12.22 2.90 -0.65
C MET A 165 13.47 2.62 0.19
N SER A 166 14.15 1.49 -0.03
CA SER A 166 15.31 1.11 0.78
C SER A 166 16.59 1.87 0.43
N HIS A 167 16.79 2.24 -0.84
CA HIS A 167 18.01 2.88 -1.31
C HIS A 167 17.89 4.40 -1.41
N VAL A 168 16.71 4.94 -1.70
CA VAL A 168 16.52 6.37 -1.98
C VAL A 168 15.88 7.12 -0.81
N LEU A 169 14.94 6.50 -0.08
CA LEU A 169 14.27 7.15 1.06
C LEU A 169 15.13 7.05 2.33
N ARG A 170 16.31 7.65 2.26
CA ARG A 170 17.33 7.71 3.30
C ARG A 170 17.66 9.17 3.55
N ASP A 171 17.78 9.58 4.80
CA ASP A 171 18.27 10.92 5.13
C ASP A 171 19.75 10.94 5.53
N GLY A 172 20.40 9.76 5.52
CA GLY A 172 21.83 9.59 5.83
C GLY A 172 22.16 9.88 7.29
N LYS A 173 21.17 10.25 8.11
CA LYS A 173 21.34 10.40 9.55
C LYS A 173 21.36 9.00 10.14
N HIS A 174 22.58 8.52 10.36
CA HIS A 174 22.81 7.28 11.05
C HIS A 174 22.24 7.41 12.47
N PHE A 175 21.72 6.31 13.01
CA PHE A 175 21.51 6.24 14.45
C PHE A 175 22.84 6.56 15.15
N PRO A 176 22.82 7.23 16.31
CA PRO A 176 24.03 7.49 17.06
C PRO A 176 24.84 6.19 17.24
N GLU A 177 26.16 6.26 17.17
CA GLU A 177 27.03 5.07 17.16
C GLU A 177 26.78 4.17 18.38
N GLU A 178 26.46 4.79 19.52
CA GLU A 178 26.12 4.11 20.76
C GLU A 178 24.80 3.32 20.72
N TRP A 179 23.97 3.51 19.69
CA TRP A 179 22.76 2.72 19.47
C TRP A 179 23.02 1.43 18.68
N LYS A 180 24.16 1.32 17.97
CA LYS A 180 24.48 0.13 17.16
C LYS A 180 24.51 -1.16 17.97
N VAL A 181 24.94 -1.08 19.24
CA VAL A 181 24.97 -2.19 20.19
C VAL A 181 23.58 -2.83 20.44
N TYR A 182 22.49 -2.11 20.15
CA TYR A 182 21.12 -2.63 20.29
C TYR A 182 20.56 -3.21 18.98
N PHE A 183 21.21 -2.96 17.84
CA PHE A 183 20.80 -3.43 16.52
C PHE A 183 21.62 -4.61 16.01
N GLU A 184 22.83 -4.79 16.54
CA GLU A 184 23.62 -6.00 16.35
C GLU A 184 23.02 -7.13 17.20
N THR A 185 22.23 -8.00 16.59
CA THR A 185 21.94 -9.30 17.21
C THR A 185 23.25 -10.10 17.35
N PRO A 186 23.49 -10.77 18.50
CA PRO A 186 24.63 -11.67 18.66
C PRO A 186 24.63 -12.80 17.64
#